data_AF-A0A015LMC7-F1
#
_entry.id   AF-A0A015LMC7-F1
#
_cell.length_a   1.000
_cell.length_b   1.000
_cell.length_c   1.000
_cell.angle_alpha   90.00
_cell.angle_beta   90.00
_cell.angle_gamma   90.00
#
_symmetry.space_group_name_H-M   'P 1'
#
loop_
_entity.id
_entity.type
_entity.pdbx_description
1 polymer ?
#
loop_
_entity_poly.entity_id
_entity_poly.type
_entity_poly.pdbx_seq_one_letter_code
_entity_poly.pdbx_strand_id
1 'polypeptide(L)'
;MHLDKYYPIYFNQPQIASQQIHRLFYHLLSHGYEDYTPINSSSSLGTFHRNDQITRVNYVWSCPLLKGFALTAYIFDAQDICTSDHNPVITYYDMSLLFTSTKLAHARQLKRQTCRIFKFDSVTDSQWTEFTDNADVLCDVLPSTFSSWHINQMCKYLQSRILKAANTTLPSSTVGNNYTPKIPKELEELIGV
;
A
#
# COMPACT_ATOMS: atom_id res chain seq x y z
N MET A 1 -5.04 -18.09 32.19
CA MET A 1 -5.69 -16.78 32.05
C MET A 1 -6.62 -16.89 30.85
N HIS A 2 -7.93 -17.08 31.06
CA HIS A 2 -8.92 -17.26 29.98
C HIS A 2 -9.18 -15.91 29.29
N LEU A 3 -8.39 -15.59 28.26
CA LEU A 3 -8.54 -14.38 27.44
C LEU A 3 -9.76 -14.47 26.50
N ASP A 4 -10.23 -15.69 26.24
CA ASP A 4 -11.28 -16.05 25.28
C ASP A 4 -12.65 -15.51 25.67
N LYS A 5 -12.86 -15.25 26.97
CA LYS A 5 -14.14 -14.79 27.51
C LYS A 5 -14.33 -13.27 27.46
N TYR A 6 -13.26 -12.51 27.20
CA TYR A 6 -13.28 -11.06 27.38
C TYR A 6 -13.32 -10.27 26.07
N TYR A 7 -12.81 -10.80 24.96
CA TYR A 7 -12.58 -9.98 23.76
C TYR A 7 -13.72 -9.73 22.77
N PRO A 8 -14.83 -10.52 22.69
CA PRO A 8 -15.91 -10.21 21.74
C PRO A 8 -16.67 -8.91 22.07
N ILE A 9 -16.52 -8.38 23.29
CA ILE A 9 -17.40 -7.34 23.85
C ILE A 9 -16.81 -5.92 23.67
N TYR A 10 -15.51 -5.77 23.44
CA TYR A 10 -14.87 -4.44 23.46
C TYR A 10 -14.95 -3.65 22.14
N PHE A 11 -15.27 -4.30 21.02
CA PHE A 11 -15.28 -3.65 19.71
C PHE A 11 -16.41 -2.62 19.54
N ASN A 12 -17.49 -2.69 20.33
CA ASN A 12 -18.64 -1.80 20.20
C ASN A 12 -18.81 -0.79 21.35
N GLN A 13 -17.94 -0.79 22.37
CA GLN A 13 -18.11 0.08 23.55
C GLN A 13 -16.77 0.63 24.08
N PRO A 14 -16.31 1.79 23.58
CA PRO A 14 -15.08 2.45 24.02
C PRO A 14 -15.02 2.74 25.54
N GLN A 15 -16.19 2.88 26.17
CA GLN A 15 -16.30 3.16 27.60
C GLN A 15 -15.90 1.95 28.48
N ILE A 16 -16.08 0.71 28.00
CA ILE A 16 -15.68 -0.50 28.74
C ILE A 16 -14.17 -0.77 28.60
N ALA A 17 -13.55 -0.38 27.49
CA ALA A 17 -12.10 -0.42 27.32
C ALA A 17 -11.32 0.46 28.33
N SER A 18 -12.00 1.40 28.99
CA SER A 18 -11.42 2.25 30.06
C SER A 18 -11.19 1.50 31.39
N GLN A 19 -11.83 0.34 31.59
CA GLN A 19 -11.63 -0.48 32.79
C GLN A 19 -10.37 -1.34 32.65
N GLN A 20 -9.22 -0.70 32.85
CA GLN A 20 -7.99 -1.23 33.45
C GLN A 20 -7.27 -2.45 32.84
N ILE A 21 -7.72 -3.07 31.75
CA ILE A 21 -7.18 -4.40 31.37
C ILE A 21 -5.97 -4.34 30.41
N HIS A 22 -5.78 -3.32 29.56
CA HIS A 22 -4.54 -3.19 28.76
C HIS A 22 -4.10 -1.73 28.49
N ARG A 23 -3.18 -1.21 29.30
CA ARG A 23 -2.63 0.16 29.18
C ARG A 23 -2.06 0.46 27.79
N LEU A 24 -1.47 -0.52 27.12
CA LEU A 24 -0.90 -0.37 25.77
C LEU A 24 -1.99 -0.16 24.72
N PHE A 25 -3.04 -0.99 24.70
CA PHE A 25 -4.13 -0.83 23.73
C PHE A 25 -4.91 0.46 23.98
N TYR A 26 -5.11 0.84 25.24
CA TYR A 26 -5.67 2.14 25.57
C TYR A 26 -4.79 3.29 25.07
N HIS A 27 -3.47 3.20 25.23
CA HIS A 27 -2.54 4.20 24.70
C HIS A 27 -2.64 4.31 23.18
N LEU A 28 -2.66 3.19 22.45
CA LEU A 28 -2.80 3.18 21.00
C LEU A 28 -4.12 3.82 20.55
N LEU A 29 -5.25 3.38 21.12
CA LEU A 29 -6.58 3.92 20.80
C LEU A 29 -6.69 5.42 21.13
N SER A 30 -6.17 5.86 22.27
CA SER A 30 -6.18 7.29 22.67
C SER A 30 -5.32 8.17 21.78
N HIS A 31 -4.34 7.60 21.07
CA HIS A 31 -3.51 8.30 20.08
C HIS A 31 -4.00 8.08 18.64
N GLY A 32 -5.22 7.54 18.47
CA GLY A 32 -5.89 7.39 17.18
C GLY A 32 -5.38 6.21 16.34
N TYR A 33 -4.59 5.30 16.90
CA TYR A 33 -4.23 4.06 16.21
C TYR A 33 -5.45 3.14 16.13
N GLU A 34 -5.56 2.43 15.01
CA GLU A 34 -6.66 1.51 14.74
C GLU A 34 -6.14 0.07 14.64
N ASP A 35 -6.95 -0.86 15.16
CA ASP A 35 -6.71 -2.29 15.08
C ASP A 35 -7.23 -2.80 13.73
N TYR A 36 -6.32 -3.21 12.86
CA TYR A 36 -6.58 -3.74 11.52
C TYR A 36 -6.57 -5.27 11.46
N THR A 37 -6.46 -5.94 12.61
CA THR A 37 -6.65 -7.39 12.63
C THR A 37 -8.09 -7.72 12.27
N PRO A 38 -8.32 -8.62 11.29
CA PRO A 38 -9.67 -8.99 10.88
C PRO A 38 -10.47 -9.51 12.07
N ILE A 39 -11.70 -9.02 12.21
CA ILE A 39 -12.69 -9.64 13.09
C ILE A 39 -13.22 -10.83 12.30
N ASN A 40 -12.89 -12.04 12.74
CA ASN A 40 -13.35 -13.22 12.04
C ASN A 40 -14.85 -13.41 12.25
N SER A 41 -15.59 -13.66 11.16
CA SER A 41 -16.99 -14.07 11.24
C SER A 41 -17.12 -15.56 11.57
N SER A 42 -16.06 -16.35 11.33
CA SER A 42 -16.01 -17.77 11.69
C SER A 42 -15.45 -17.97 13.10
N SER A 43 -16.14 -18.79 13.90
CA SER A 43 -15.66 -19.21 15.22
C SER A 43 -14.47 -20.17 15.15
N SER A 44 -14.10 -20.66 13.97
CA SER A 44 -13.05 -21.68 13.76
C SER A 44 -11.68 -21.11 13.37
N LEU A 45 -11.56 -19.81 13.12
CA LEU A 45 -10.33 -19.21 12.60
C LEU A 45 -9.93 -18.02 13.49
N GLY A 46 -8.84 -18.18 14.24
CA GLY A 46 -8.25 -17.12 15.07
C GLY A 46 -6.77 -16.97 14.79
N THR A 47 -6.06 -16.16 15.57
CA THR A 47 -4.62 -15.93 15.35
C THR A 47 -3.73 -16.93 16.08
N PHE A 48 -4.29 -17.67 17.03
CA PHE A 48 -3.59 -18.65 17.84
C PHE A 48 -4.52 -19.78 18.24
N HIS A 49 -4.00 -21.00 18.12
CA HIS A 49 -4.72 -22.24 18.37
C HIS A 49 -3.95 -23.08 19.40
N ARG A 50 -4.58 -23.42 20.52
CA ARG A 50 -4.01 -24.36 21.50
C ARG A 50 -5.11 -25.11 22.23
N ASN A 51 -5.01 -26.44 22.30
CA ASN A 51 -5.94 -27.30 23.05
C ASN A 51 -7.43 -26.98 22.73
N ASP A 52 -7.77 -26.91 21.44
CA ASP A 52 -9.11 -26.55 20.92
C ASP A 52 -9.61 -25.15 21.30
N GLN A 53 -8.77 -24.30 21.90
CA GLN A 53 -9.04 -22.88 22.13
C GLN A 53 -8.46 -22.04 21.01
N ILE A 54 -9.29 -21.13 20.52
CA ILE A 54 -8.98 -20.20 19.44
C ILE A 54 -8.96 -18.81 20.03
N THR A 55 -7.83 -18.12 19.92
CA THR A 55 -7.65 -16.82 20.57
C THR A 55 -7.02 -15.79 19.64
N ARG A 56 -7.27 -14.52 19.95
CA ARG A 56 -6.68 -13.37 19.27
C ARG A 56 -5.55 -12.79 20.10
N VAL A 57 -4.32 -13.16 19.77
CA VAL A 57 -3.10 -12.71 20.46
C VAL A 57 -2.15 -11.96 19.52
N ASN A 58 -2.32 -12.12 18.20
CA ASN A 58 -1.58 -11.35 17.20
C ASN A 58 -2.43 -10.17 16.73
N TYR A 59 -1.85 -8.97 16.75
CA TYR A 59 -2.52 -7.71 16.43
C TYR A 59 -1.75 -6.94 15.35
N VAL A 60 -2.47 -6.31 14.44
CA VAL A 60 -1.90 -5.34 13.49
C VAL A 60 -2.49 -3.98 13.80
N TRP A 61 -1.70 -3.13 14.44
CA TRP A 61 -2.10 -1.75 14.75
C TRP A 61 -1.54 -0.80 13.69
N SER A 62 -2.38 0.10 13.18
CA SER A 62 -1.97 1.09 12.18
C SER A 62 -2.14 2.52 12.69
N CYS A 63 -1.21 3.38 12.28
CA CYS A 63 -1.27 4.81 12.56
C CYS A 63 -2.46 5.44 11.80
N PRO A 64 -3.14 6.45 12.37
CA PRO A 64 -4.24 7.13 11.69
C PRO A 64 -3.86 7.73 10.33
N LEU A 65 -2.57 8.03 10.10
CA LEU A 65 -2.06 8.47 8.80
C LEU A 65 -2.17 7.40 7.71
N LEU A 66 -2.13 6.13 8.07
CA LEU A 66 -2.22 5.01 7.12
C LEU A 66 -3.65 4.53 6.88
N LYS A 67 -4.62 5.07 7.64
CA LYS A 67 -6.00 4.61 7.63
C LYS A 67 -6.63 4.58 6.25
N GLY A 68 -6.44 5.67 5.50
CA GLY A 68 -7.00 5.83 4.15
C GLY A 68 -6.36 4.94 3.08
N PHE A 69 -5.29 4.22 3.41
CA PHE A 69 -4.59 3.34 2.47
C PHE A 69 -4.81 1.86 2.76
N ALA A 70 -5.44 1.48 3.87
CA ALA A 70 -5.71 0.07 4.15
C ALA A 70 -6.77 -0.47 3.18
N LEU A 71 -6.45 -1.55 2.46
CA LEU A 71 -7.34 -2.19 1.50
C LEU A 71 -8.18 -3.28 2.16
N THR A 72 -7.50 -4.22 2.81
CA THR A 72 -8.12 -5.40 3.41
C THR A 72 -7.13 -6.09 4.35
N ALA A 73 -7.61 -6.98 5.21
CA ALA A 73 -6.78 -7.81 6.05
C ALA A 73 -7.36 -9.22 6.13
N TYR A 74 -6.48 -10.22 6.25
CA TYR A 74 -6.86 -11.63 6.34
C TYR A 74 -6.05 -12.36 7.40
N ILE A 75 -6.71 -13.33 8.02
CA ILE A 75 -6.05 -14.37 8.83
C ILE A 75 -5.94 -15.58 7.92
N PHE A 76 -4.73 -16.08 7.72
CA PHE A 76 -4.51 -17.31 6.97
C PHE A 76 -4.43 -18.48 7.94
N ASP A 77 -4.98 -19.62 7.57
CA ASP A 77 -4.79 -20.83 8.35
C ASP A 77 -3.33 -21.25 8.24
N ALA A 78 -2.65 -21.37 9.38
CA ALA A 78 -1.29 -21.86 9.41
C ALA A 78 -1.22 -23.24 8.78
N GLN A 79 -2.24 -24.10 8.95
CA GLN A 79 -2.23 -25.46 8.38
C GLN A 79 -2.03 -25.48 6.86
N ASP A 80 -2.43 -24.43 6.16
CA ASP A 80 -2.26 -24.30 4.70
C ASP A 80 -0.83 -23.92 4.28
N ILE A 81 0.00 -23.42 5.22
CA ILE A 81 1.28 -22.76 4.94
C ILE A 81 2.44 -23.37 5.75
N CYS A 82 2.23 -23.65 7.04
CA CYS A 82 3.24 -24.15 7.97
C CYS A 82 2.65 -24.86 9.21
N THR A 83 3.46 -25.66 9.91
CA THR A 83 3.07 -26.25 11.20
C THR A 83 3.35 -25.28 12.34
N SER A 84 2.47 -24.29 12.53
CA SER A 84 2.51 -23.35 13.66
C SER A 84 1.17 -23.34 14.40
N ASP A 85 1.23 -23.08 15.71
CA ASP A 85 0.09 -22.75 16.54
C ASP A 85 -0.41 -21.30 16.35
N HIS A 86 0.31 -20.50 15.55
CA HIS A 86 -0.08 -19.15 15.19
C HIS A 86 -0.46 -19.03 13.71
N ASN A 87 -1.67 -18.53 13.48
CA ASN A 87 -2.15 -18.17 12.16
C ASN A 87 -1.64 -16.77 11.78
N PRO A 88 -1.00 -16.60 10.61
CA PRO A 88 -0.49 -15.30 10.21
C PRO A 88 -1.63 -14.33 9.89
N VAL A 89 -1.44 -13.08 10.31
CA VAL A 89 -2.34 -11.96 9.99
C VAL A 89 -1.63 -11.05 9.00
N ILE A 90 -2.27 -10.82 7.85
CA ILE A 90 -1.72 -9.96 6.80
C ILE A 90 -2.70 -8.83 6.53
N THR A 91 -2.22 -7.59 6.60
CA THR A 91 -2.96 -6.39 6.21
C THR A 91 -2.34 -5.81 4.95
N TYR A 92 -3.15 -5.57 3.95
CA TYR A 92 -2.76 -5.00 2.66
C TYR A 92 -3.02 -3.49 2.64
N TYR A 93 -2.05 -2.73 2.17
CA TYR A 93 -2.15 -1.29 1.97
C TYR A 93 -1.98 -0.95 0.49
N ASP A 94 -2.76 0.03 0.03
CA ASP A 94 -2.57 0.68 -1.26
C ASP A 94 -1.37 1.63 -1.19
N MET A 95 -0.21 1.05 -1.48
CA MET A 95 1.03 1.80 -1.56
C MET A 95 1.01 2.82 -2.69
N SER A 96 0.21 2.64 -3.74
CA SER A 96 0.12 3.61 -4.84
C SER A 96 -0.53 4.92 -4.35
N LEU A 97 -1.59 4.82 -3.55
CA LEU A 97 -2.26 5.95 -2.94
C LEU A 97 -1.38 6.61 -1.85
N LEU A 98 -0.60 5.83 -1.10
CA LEU A 98 0.38 6.35 -0.15
C LEU A 98 1.52 7.12 -0.84
N PHE A 99 2.07 6.59 -1.94
CA PHE A 99 3.13 7.27 -2.67
C PHE A 99 2.64 8.51 -3.40
N THR A 100 1.42 8.50 -3.96
CA THR A 100 0.83 9.70 -4.59
C THR A 100 0.55 10.80 -3.57
N SER A 101 0.01 10.47 -2.40
CA SER A 101 -0.22 11.45 -1.32
C SER A 101 1.08 12.05 -0.78
N THR A 102 2.13 11.25 -0.62
CA THR A 102 3.46 11.74 -0.22
C THR A 102 4.07 12.67 -1.28
N LYS A 103 3.95 12.33 -2.57
CA LYS A 103 4.41 13.18 -3.68
C LYS A 103 3.67 14.52 -3.70
N LEU A 104 2.36 14.52 -3.42
CA LEU A 104 1.56 15.75 -3.33
C LEU A 104 2.01 16.62 -2.16
N ALA A 105 2.23 16.03 -0.98
CA ALA A 105 2.73 16.76 0.19
C ALA A 105 4.11 17.40 -0.09
N HIS A 106 5.03 16.64 -0.68
CA HIS A 106 6.36 17.13 -1.05
C HIS A 106 6.31 18.21 -2.14
N ALA A 107 5.43 18.07 -3.14
CA ALA A 107 5.22 19.10 -4.16
C ALA A 107 4.72 20.42 -3.53
N ARG A 108 3.80 20.35 -2.56
CA ARG A 108 3.33 21.51 -1.80
C ARG A 108 4.45 22.16 -0.99
N GLN A 109 5.29 21.37 -0.31
CA GLN A 109 6.46 21.87 0.43
C GLN A 109 7.43 22.63 -0.48
N LEU A 110 7.68 22.11 -1.68
CA LEU A 110 8.53 22.76 -2.67
C LEU A 110 7.83 23.91 -3.43
N LYS A 111 6.61 24.30 -3.05
CA LYS A 111 5.77 25.30 -3.74
C LYS A 111 5.56 24.97 -5.23
N ARG A 112 5.67 23.71 -5.62
CA ARG A 112 5.37 23.24 -6.98
C ARG A 112 3.87 23.13 -7.10
N GLN A 113 3.22 24.11 -7.70
CA GLN A 113 1.76 24.14 -7.86
C GLN A 113 1.25 23.33 -9.05
N THR A 114 2.18 22.79 -9.85
CA THR A 114 1.88 22.09 -11.10
C THR A 114 2.58 20.74 -11.18
N CYS A 115 1.95 19.79 -11.86
CA CYS A 115 2.53 18.51 -12.24
C CYS A 115 2.46 18.30 -13.76
N ARG A 116 3.35 17.46 -14.29
CA ARG A 116 3.36 17.07 -15.70
C ARG A 116 2.63 15.74 -15.85
N ILE A 117 1.69 15.68 -16.78
CA ILE A 117 0.91 14.47 -17.09
C ILE A 117 1.18 14.09 -18.54
N PHE A 118 1.55 12.84 -18.75
CA PHE A 118 1.75 12.26 -20.09
C PHE A 118 0.39 11.87 -20.68
N LYS A 119 0.21 12.15 -21.97
CA LYS A 119 -1.03 11.88 -22.70
C LYS A 119 -0.87 10.62 -23.54
N PHE A 120 -0.89 9.47 -22.88
CA PHE A 120 -0.64 8.17 -23.52
C PHE A 120 -1.61 7.89 -24.69
N ASP A 121 -2.87 8.28 -24.56
CA ASP A 121 -3.90 8.12 -25.62
C ASP A 121 -3.59 8.89 -26.91
N SER A 122 -2.67 9.86 -26.86
CA SER A 122 -2.26 10.67 -28.01
C SER A 122 -0.88 10.32 -28.56
N VAL A 123 -0.23 9.29 -28.01
CA VAL A 123 1.11 8.87 -28.43
C VAL A 123 0.99 8.09 -29.73
N THR A 124 1.74 8.51 -30.74
CA THR A 124 1.84 7.80 -32.01
C THR A 124 2.90 6.69 -31.94
N ASP A 125 2.83 5.70 -32.83
CA ASP A 125 3.86 4.65 -32.93
C ASP A 125 5.26 5.24 -33.12
N SER A 126 5.38 6.33 -33.90
CA SER A 126 6.66 7.03 -34.08
C SER A 126 7.21 7.61 -32.78
N GLN A 127 6.35 8.14 -31.91
CA GLN A 127 6.77 8.67 -30.60
C GLN A 127 7.14 7.55 -29.63
N TRP A 128 6.48 6.38 -29.73
CA TRP A 128 6.88 5.19 -28.97
C TRP A 128 8.25 4.67 -29.39
N THR A 129 8.51 4.63 -30.70
CA THR A 129 9.84 4.29 -31.22
C THR A 129 10.89 5.29 -30.74
N GLU A 130 10.62 6.60 -30.88
CA GLU A 130 11.54 7.64 -30.42
C GLU A 130 11.80 7.57 -28.90
N PHE A 131 10.77 7.30 -28.12
CA PHE A 131 10.90 7.05 -26.68
C PHE A 131 11.82 5.86 -26.38
N THR A 132 11.63 4.75 -27.10
CA THR A 132 12.40 3.51 -26.90
C THR A 132 13.87 3.74 -27.27
N ASP A 133 14.12 4.32 -28.44
CA ASP A 133 15.48 4.65 -28.90
C ASP A 133 16.19 5.58 -27.90
N ASN A 134 15.49 6.59 -27.39
CA ASN A 134 16.05 7.52 -26.40
C ASN A 134 16.30 6.83 -25.05
N ALA A 135 15.38 5.98 -24.58
CA ALA A 135 15.53 5.22 -23.36
C ALA A 135 16.74 4.26 -23.43
N ASP A 136 16.93 3.60 -24.57
CA ASP A 136 18.06 2.70 -24.82
C ASP A 136 19.39 3.47 -24.84
N VAL A 137 19.45 4.60 -25.53
CA VAL A 137 20.65 5.48 -25.53
C VAL A 137 20.98 5.97 -24.11
N LEU A 138 19.96 6.27 -23.31
CA LEU A 138 20.15 6.67 -21.91
C LEU A 138 20.57 5.51 -21.01
N CYS A 139 20.37 4.26 -21.41
CA CYS A 139 20.78 3.07 -20.68
C CYS A 139 22.23 2.68 -21.03
N ASP A 140 23.18 3.44 -20.51
CA ASP A 140 24.60 3.38 -20.82
C ASP A 140 25.39 2.29 -20.06
N VAL A 141 24.72 1.48 -19.24
CA VAL A 141 25.34 0.51 -18.34
C VAL A 141 25.24 -0.90 -18.90
N LEU A 142 26.35 -1.64 -18.87
CA LEU A 142 26.39 -3.03 -19.32
C LEU A 142 25.45 -3.91 -18.47
N PRO A 143 24.71 -4.87 -19.07
CA PRO A 143 23.78 -5.73 -18.32
C PRO A 143 24.42 -6.48 -17.14
N SER A 144 25.69 -6.91 -17.28
CA SER A 144 26.42 -7.58 -16.19
C SER A 144 26.70 -6.65 -15.00
N THR A 145 27.00 -5.37 -15.28
CA THR A 145 27.20 -4.36 -14.23
C THR A 145 25.87 -4.05 -13.57
N PHE A 146 24.82 -3.81 -14.37
CA PHE A 146 23.48 -3.56 -13.86
C PHE A 146 22.95 -4.69 -12.96
N SER A 147 23.20 -5.95 -13.34
CA SER A 147 22.74 -7.12 -12.60
C SER A 147 23.47 -7.35 -11.26
N SER A 148 24.63 -6.72 -11.07
CA SER A 148 25.38 -6.79 -9.81
C SER A 148 24.95 -5.74 -8.79
N TRP A 149 24.08 -4.80 -9.18
CA TRP A 149 23.62 -3.74 -8.29
C TRP A 149 22.55 -4.23 -7.31
N HIS A 150 22.45 -3.54 -6.18
CA HIS A 150 21.34 -3.71 -5.26
C HIS A 150 20.01 -3.30 -5.93
N ILE A 151 18.91 -4.00 -5.66
CA ILE A 151 17.60 -3.77 -6.29
C ILE A 151 17.13 -2.30 -6.25
N ASN A 152 17.31 -1.62 -5.11
CA ASN A 152 16.98 -0.20 -4.99
C ASN A 152 17.76 0.70 -5.95
N GLN A 153 19.03 0.37 -6.23
CA GLN A 153 19.85 1.10 -7.18
C GLN A 153 19.40 0.83 -8.62
N MET A 154 19.09 -0.43 -8.95
CA MET A 154 18.52 -0.82 -10.23
C MET A 154 17.21 -0.06 -10.51
N CYS A 155 16.28 -0.05 -9.55
CA CYS A 155 15.01 0.66 -9.68
C CYS A 155 15.21 2.17 -9.88
N LYS A 156 16.07 2.82 -9.07
CA LYS A 156 16.37 4.25 -9.21
C LYS A 156 16.98 4.59 -10.57
N TYR A 157 17.90 3.76 -11.05
CA TYR A 157 18.55 3.93 -12.34
C TYR A 157 17.52 3.86 -13.48
N LEU A 158 16.75 2.76 -13.56
CA LEU A 158 15.74 2.57 -14.60
C LEU A 158 14.68 3.68 -14.55
N GLN A 159 14.15 3.98 -13.37
CA GLN A 159 13.16 5.05 -13.19
C GLN A 159 13.69 6.39 -13.71
N SER A 160 14.95 6.72 -13.42
CA SER A 160 15.55 7.97 -13.91
C SER A 160 15.68 8.00 -15.43
N ARG A 161 16.02 6.90 -16.09
CA ARG A 161 16.18 6.86 -17.56
C ARG A 161 14.84 6.91 -18.27
N ILE A 162 13.88 6.10 -17.82
CA ILE A 162 12.50 6.08 -18.32
C ILE A 162 11.88 7.49 -18.21
N LEU A 163 12.00 8.14 -17.05
CA LEU A 163 11.46 9.49 -16.88
C LEU A 163 12.17 10.52 -17.75
N LYS A 164 13.49 10.41 -17.95
CA LYS A 164 14.23 11.33 -18.83
C LYS A 164 13.76 11.19 -20.28
N ALA A 165 13.72 9.96 -20.81
CA ALA A 165 13.24 9.67 -22.16
C ALA A 165 11.79 10.16 -22.35
N ALA A 166 10.90 9.80 -21.42
CA ALA A 166 9.50 10.20 -21.47
C ALA A 166 9.34 11.73 -21.51
N ASN A 167 10.10 12.45 -20.69
CA ASN A 167 10.04 13.92 -20.65
C ASN A 167 10.47 14.59 -21.96
N THR A 168 11.33 13.94 -22.74
CA THR A 168 11.83 14.45 -24.01
C THR A 168 10.94 14.07 -25.19
N THR A 169 10.40 12.85 -25.22
CA THR A 169 9.76 12.31 -26.43
C THR A 169 8.23 12.23 -26.32
N LEU A 170 7.67 12.05 -25.12
CA LEU A 170 6.24 11.81 -24.98
C LEU A 170 5.41 13.11 -24.84
N PRO A 171 4.25 13.19 -25.52
CA PRO A 171 3.32 14.28 -25.37
C PRO A 171 2.83 14.38 -23.94
N SER A 172 2.79 15.60 -23.42
CA SER A 172 2.44 15.87 -22.03
C SER A 172 1.89 17.27 -21.85
N SER A 173 1.13 17.46 -20.78
CA SER A 173 0.62 18.76 -20.36
C SER A 173 1.02 19.04 -18.92
N THR A 174 1.28 20.31 -18.64
CA THR A 174 1.42 20.80 -17.27
C THR A 174 0.05 21.15 -16.74
N VAL A 175 -0.35 20.55 -15.62
CA VAL A 175 -1.65 20.79 -14.97
C VAL A 175 -1.42 21.19 -13.52
N GLY A 176 -2.43 21.79 -12.89
CA GLY A 176 -2.39 22.06 -11.45
C GLY A 176 -2.42 20.77 -10.63
N ASN A 177 -1.86 20.79 -9.42
CA ASN A 177 -1.85 19.61 -8.53
C ASN A 177 -3.25 19.10 -8.11
N ASN A 178 -4.30 19.89 -8.32
CA ASN A 178 -5.69 19.52 -8.05
C ASN A 178 -6.35 18.82 -9.26
N TYR A 179 -5.61 18.58 -10.33
CA TYR A 179 -6.10 17.86 -11.50
C TYR A 179 -6.32 16.40 -11.13
N THR A 180 -7.56 15.93 -11.29
CA THR A 180 -7.92 14.52 -11.20
C THR A 180 -7.82 13.90 -12.59
N PRO A 181 -6.93 12.91 -12.82
CA PRO A 181 -6.90 12.16 -14.07
C PRO A 181 -8.26 11.52 -14.31
N LYS A 182 -8.79 11.64 -15.53
CA LYS A 182 -9.93 10.84 -15.95
C LYS A 182 -9.48 9.40 -16.08
N ILE A 183 -10.28 8.46 -15.60
CA ILE A 183 -10.03 7.04 -15.82
C ILE A 183 -10.18 6.81 -17.33
N PRO A 184 -9.19 6.19 -18.00
CA PRO A 184 -9.34 5.79 -19.40
C PRO A 184 -10.54 4.85 -19.53
N LYS A 185 -11.38 5.00 -20.57
CA LYS A 185 -12.62 4.21 -20.75
C LYS A 185 -12.39 2.70 -20.69
N GLU A 186 -11.26 2.24 -21.23
CA GLU A 186 -10.84 0.83 -21.22
C GLU A 186 -10.66 0.28 -19.80
N LEU A 187 -10.24 1.14 -18.87
CA LEU A 187 -10.15 0.78 -17.46
C LEU A 187 -11.52 0.87 -16.79
N GLU A 188 -12.37 1.84 -17.14
CA GLU A 188 -13.76 1.94 -16.61
C GLU A 188 -14.55 0.65 -16.84
N GLU A 189 -14.44 0.05 -18.04
CA GLU A 189 -15.07 -1.24 -18.38
C GLU A 189 -14.59 -2.40 -17.50
N LEU A 190 -13.33 -2.36 -17.03
CA LEU A 190 -12.71 -3.40 -16.21
C LEU A 190 -13.11 -3.29 -14.72
N ILE A 191 -13.53 -2.10 -14.27
CA ILE A 191 -14.01 -1.83 -12.91
C ILE A 191 -15.54 -1.91 -12.79
N GLY A 192 -16.25 -2.17 -13.90
CA GLY A 192 -17.71 -2.35 -13.91
C GLY A 192 -18.49 -1.08 -13.58
N VAL A 193 -18.02 0.08 -14.04
CA VAL A 193 -18.74 1.36 -14.00
C VAL A 193 -19.43 1.62 -15.34
#